data_AF-A0A956WW45-F1
#
_entry.id   AF-A0A956WW45-F1
#
_cell.length_a   1.000
_cell.length_b   1.000
_cell.length_c   1.000
_cell.angle_alpha   90.00
_cell.angle_beta   90.00
_cell.angle_gamma   90.00
#
_symmetry.space_group_name_H-M   'P 1'
#
loop_
_entity.id
_entity.type
_entity.pdbx_description
1 polymer ?
#
loop_
_entity_poly.entity_id
_entity_poly.type
_entity_poly.pdbx_seq_one_letter_code
_entity_poly.pdbx_strand_id
1 'polypeptide(L)'
;MGRLRTNGWRAGFLILLLLLLVQLPGSARAQENLPPRLFLPLIAASSRCQANTGENYTAITVEPPPTDRPAAEHADLNLALRSYTPTDGFLGLVDYTGATDPLAPQLYGLFSDERTGQFTRLHRVYDWNWACNCRGGPLAYPPVTLAELATAPGELIRVPNSGYTIGGGYEVLVLYATPERITLKYTRNDNVVHGFTLHLEGVCIDPHLLALYQASNAAGRGNLPALRAGQAVGRAEDDTIGVAIRDSGTFLDPRSRKDWWRGR
;
A
#
# COMPACT_ATOMS: atom_id res chain seq x y z
N MET A 1 93.21 -29.60 -49.89
CA MET A 1 94.66 -29.82 -49.70
C MET A 1 94.98 -29.37 -48.28
N GLY A 2 95.49 -30.28 -47.45
CA GLY A 2 95.95 -30.10 -46.06
C GLY A 2 94.90 -29.65 -45.03
N ARG A 3 94.50 -30.46 -44.02
CA ARG A 3 95.26 -30.78 -42.78
C ARG A 3 95.55 -29.51 -41.97
N LEU A 4 95.39 -29.41 -40.65
CA LEU A 4 95.28 -30.35 -39.52
C LEU A 4 95.08 -29.48 -38.26
N ARG A 5 94.42 -30.05 -37.22
CA ARG A 5 94.78 -29.96 -35.77
C ARG A 5 94.74 -28.58 -35.09
N THR A 6 94.48 -28.40 -33.79
CA THR A 6 94.34 -29.29 -32.61
C THR A 6 93.79 -28.46 -31.45
N ASN A 7 93.06 -29.15 -30.57
CA ASN A 7 93.05 -29.12 -29.10
C ASN A 7 93.26 -27.81 -28.31
N GLY A 8 92.44 -27.67 -27.26
CA GLY A 8 93.02 -27.61 -25.90
C GLY A 8 92.46 -26.55 -24.95
N TRP A 9 91.45 -26.97 -24.17
CA TRP A 9 91.29 -26.73 -22.73
C TRP A 9 91.41 -25.33 -22.09
N ARG A 10 90.28 -24.99 -21.43
CA ARG A 10 90.11 -24.65 -20.00
C ARG A 10 90.06 -23.18 -19.56
N ALA A 11 89.05 -22.98 -18.70
CA ALA A 11 88.85 -21.96 -17.68
C ALA A 11 88.65 -20.54 -18.24
N GLY A 12 87.55 -19.84 -17.97
CA GLY A 12 86.74 -19.81 -16.76
C GLY A 12 86.58 -18.34 -16.39
N PHE A 13 85.36 -17.96 -15.98
CA PHE A 13 84.94 -16.61 -15.55
C PHE A 13 84.82 -15.56 -16.66
N LEU A 14 83.60 -15.37 -17.20
CA LEU A 14 82.53 -14.48 -16.71
C LEU A 14 82.84 -12.97 -16.77
N ILE A 15 82.06 -12.34 -17.67
CA ILE A 15 81.49 -10.99 -17.58
C ILE A 15 82.43 -9.82 -17.93
N LEU A 16 82.22 -9.23 -19.12
CA LEU A 16 81.73 -7.85 -19.24
C LEU A 16 81.17 -7.64 -20.66
N LEU A 17 79.85 -7.51 -20.77
CA LEU A 17 79.14 -7.25 -22.03
C LEU A 17 78.80 -5.76 -22.07
N LEU A 18 79.48 -4.97 -22.90
CA LEU A 18 79.12 -3.57 -23.16
C LEU A 18 78.22 -3.52 -24.39
N LEU A 19 76.90 -3.47 -24.15
CA LEU A 19 75.85 -3.26 -25.15
C LEU A 19 75.69 -1.77 -25.44
N LEU A 20 75.79 -1.39 -26.71
CA LEU A 20 75.30 -0.11 -27.20
C LEU A 20 73.77 -0.08 -27.10
N LEU A 21 73.26 0.82 -26.25
CA LEU A 21 71.84 1.10 -26.05
C LEU A 21 71.26 1.89 -27.23
N VAL A 22 70.41 1.23 -28.03
CA VAL A 22 69.44 1.91 -28.90
C VAL A 22 68.26 2.33 -28.02
N GLN A 23 68.05 3.64 -27.87
CA GLN A 23 66.92 4.18 -27.13
C GLN A 23 65.63 4.06 -27.95
N LEU A 24 64.70 3.23 -27.48
CA LEU A 24 63.29 3.26 -27.84
C LEU A 24 62.54 4.05 -26.75
N PRO A 25 61.66 5.01 -27.08
CA PRO A 25 60.88 5.72 -26.07
C PRO A 25 60.00 4.73 -25.30
N GLY A 26 60.17 4.73 -23.98
CA GLY A 26 59.39 3.91 -23.07
C GLY A 26 57.90 4.23 -23.18
N SER A 27 57.10 3.20 -23.42
CA SER A 27 55.65 3.25 -23.20
C SER A 27 55.38 3.42 -21.71
N ALA A 28 55.31 4.65 -21.23
CA ALA A 28 54.64 4.97 -19.99
C ALA A 28 53.15 5.19 -20.30
N ARG A 29 52.30 4.18 -20.06
CA ARG A 29 50.87 4.41 -19.81
C ARG A 29 50.35 3.53 -18.68
N ALA A 30 50.15 4.22 -17.56
CA ALA A 30 49.15 4.08 -16.52
C ALA A 30 48.51 2.69 -16.34
N GLN A 31 48.92 2.02 -15.28
CA GLN A 31 48.10 1.02 -14.61
C GLN A 31 46.91 1.78 -13.98
N GLU A 32 45.72 1.64 -14.56
CA GLU A 32 44.49 2.17 -13.95
C GLU A 32 44.29 1.46 -12.61
N ASN A 33 44.65 2.14 -11.52
CA ASN A 33 44.14 1.82 -10.20
C ASN A 33 42.66 2.18 -10.16
N LEU A 34 41.82 1.29 -10.68
CA LEU A 34 40.39 1.38 -10.44
C LEU A 34 40.16 1.25 -8.93
N PRO A 35 39.51 2.22 -8.28
CA PRO A 35 39.20 2.10 -6.87
C PRO A 35 38.33 0.84 -6.67
N PRO A 36 38.54 0.07 -5.59
CA PRO A 36 37.72 -1.09 -5.31
C PRO A 36 36.25 -0.65 -5.24
N ARG A 37 35.43 -1.19 -6.16
CA ARG A 37 33.99 -1.00 -6.13
C ARG A 37 33.43 -1.90 -5.04
N LEU A 38 33.09 -1.30 -3.90
CA LEU A 38 32.33 -1.99 -2.87
C LEU A 38 30.87 -2.07 -3.34
N PHE A 39 30.42 -3.26 -3.73
CA PHE A 39 29.00 -3.51 -3.95
C PHE A 39 28.37 -3.74 -2.57
N LEU A 40 27.76 -2.69 -2.02
CA LEU A 40 26.88 -2.83 -0.87
C LEU A 40 25.65 -3.64 -1.31
N PRO A 41 25.29 -4.74 -0.64
CA PRO A 41 23.98 -5.33 -0.86
C PRO A 41 22.95 -4.23 -0.59
N LEU A 42 22.00 -4.07 -1.52
CA LEU A 42 20.83 -3.25 -1.25
C LEU A 42 20.04 -3.96 -0.15
N ILE A 43 20.28 -3.59 1.10
CA ILE A 43 19.36 -3.89 2.17
C ILE A 43 18.19 -2.93 1.94
N ALA A 44 17.24 -3.35 1.09
CA ALA A 44 15.92 -2.76 1.15
C ALA A 44 15.45 -2.96 2.59
N ALA A 45 15.23 -1.88 3.33
CA ALA A 45 14.52 -1.96 4.59
C ALA A 45 13.27 -2.81 4.32
N SER A 46 13.08 -3.89 5.10
CA SER A 46 11.84 -4.66 5.02
C SER A 46 10.71 -3.63 5.11
N SER A 47 9.94 -3.48 4.03
CA SER A 47 8.73 -2.67 4.11
C SER A 47 7.96 -3.24 5.29
N ARG A 48 7.59 -2.40 6.26
CA ARG A 48 6.69 -2.83 7.35
C ARG A 48 5.43 -3.47 6.76
N CYS A 49 5.10 -3.09 5.52
CA CYS A 49 4.15 -3.75 4.65
C CYS A 49 4.76 -4.89 3.82
N GLN A 50 4.88 -6.07 4.43
CA GLN A 50 4.87 -7.35 3.72
C GLN A 50 3.59 -8.10 4.08
N ALA A 51 2.46 -7.61 3.60
CA ALA A 51 1.15 -8.16 3.93
C ALA A 51 0.71 -9.26 2.96
N ASN A 52 1.49 -10.32 2.78
CA ASN A 52 0.94 -11.50 2.10
C ASN A 52 -0.11 -12.14 3.01
N THR A 53 -1.37 -12.09 2.58
CA THR A 53 -2.51 -12.66 3.28
C THR A 53 -2.77 -14.11 2.86
N GLY A 54 -2.23 -14.54 1.72
CA GLY A 54 -2.50 -15.84 1.09
C GLY A 54 -3.83 -15.89 0.33
N GLU A 55 -4.55 -14.77 0.23
CA GLU A 55 -5.82 -14.66 -0.48
C GLU A 55 -5.63 -14.61 -2.01
N ASN A 56 -6.68 -14.98 -2.73
CA ASN A 56 -6.76 -14.80 -4.18
C ASN A 56 -7.77 -13.72 -4.53
N TYR A 57 -7.39 -12.81 -5.42
CA TYR A 57 -8.20 -11.66 -5.80
C TYR A 57 -8.59 -11.73 -7.27
N THR A 58 -9.79 -11.27 -7.59
CA THR A 58 -10.28 -11.17 -8.97
C THR A 58 -10.93 -9.83 -9.20
N ALA A 59 -10.86 -9.33 -10.43
CA ALA A 59 -11.58 -8.14 -10.84
C ALA A 59 -12.93 -8.51 -11.45
N ILE A 60 -13.94 -7.68 -11.21
CA ILE A 60 -15.25 -7.77 -11.85
C ILE A 60 -15.56 -6.47 -12.58
N THR A 61 -16.53 -6.53 -13.49
CA THR A 61 -16.96 -5.34 -14.24
C THR A 61 -17.57 -4.30 -13.33
N VAL A 62 -17.21 -3.04 -13.58
CA VAL A 62 -17.74 -1.86 -12.89
C VAL A 62 -19.03 -1.41 -13.57
N GLU A 63 -20.00 -0.94 -12.77
CA GLU A 63 -21.19 -0.30 -13.32
C GLU A 63 -20.86 1.14 -13.76
N PRO A 64 -21.16 1.51 -15.03
CA PRO A 64 -20.90 2.86 -15.50
C PRO A 64 -21.81 3.89 -14.80
N PRO A 65 -21.42 5.17 -14.78
CA PRO A 65 -20.20 5.72 -15.36
C PRO A 65 -18.95 5.47 -14.49
N PRO A 66 -17.75 5.46 -15.10
CA PRO A 66 -16.51 5.48 -14.33
C PRO A 66 -16.42 6.78 -13.52
N THR A 67 -15.51 6.79 -12.54
CA THR A 67 -15.18 8.02 -11.80
C THR A 67 -14.74 9.14 -12.75
N ASP A 68 -15.05 10.39 -12.40
CA ASP A 68 -14.91 11.55 -13.30
C ASP A 68 -13.47 12.10 -13.41
N ARG A 69 -12.54 11.59 -12.59
CA ARG A 69 -11.13 12.02 -12.53
C ARG A 69 -10.25 10.90 -11.99
N PRO A 70 -8.91 10.99 -12.10
CA PRO A 70 -8.02 9.97 -11.56
C PRO A 70 -8.29 9.67 -10.08
N ALA A 71 -8.36 8.39 -9.71
CA ALA A 71 -8.74 7.98 -8.35
C ALA A 71 -7.78 8.54 -7.26
N ALA A 72 -6.50 8.67 -7.58
CA ALA A 72 -5.50 9.28 -6.69
C ALA A 72 -5.75 10.77 -6.42
N GLU A 73 -6.47 11.46 -7.32
CA GLU A 73 -6.85 12.88 -7.26
C GLU A 73 -8.32 13.08 -6.84
N HIS A 74 -9.04 11.99 -6.54
CA HIS A 74 -10.45 12.02 -6.19
C HIS A 74 -10.63 12.00 -4.66
N ALA A 75 -10.98 13.14 -4.06
CA ALA A 75 -11.06 13.29 -2.60
C ALA A 75 -12.13 12.43 -1.91
N ASP A 76 -13.10 11.92 -2.66
CA ASP A 76 -14.03 10.90 -2.15
C ASP A 76 -13.50 9.46 -2.16
N LEU A 77 -12.49 9.15 -2.98
CA LEU A 77 -11.91 7.80 -3.07
C LEU A 77 -10.60 7.73 -2.28
N ASN A 78 -9.75 8.73 -2.44
CA ASN A 78 -8.49 8.87 -1.71
C ASN A 78 -8.67 9.80 -0.51
N LEU A 79 -8.94 9.21 0.66
CA LEU A 79 -9.15 9.97 1.90
C LEU A 79 -7.96 10.86 2.28
N ALA A 80 -6.74 10.52 1.84
CA ALA A 80 -5.52 11.30 2.09
C ALA A 80 -5.63 12.77 1.63
N LEU A 81 -6.37 13.01 0.55
CA LEU A 81 -6.57 14.36 0.02
C LEU A 81 -7.36 15.23 0.99
N ARG A 82 -8.44 14.66 1.55
CA ARG A 82 -9.22 15.29 2.62
C ARG A 82 -8.37 15.39 3.89
N SER A 83 -7.62 14.35 4.25
CA SER A 83 -7.00 14.23 5.57
C SER A 83 -8.05 14.32 6.69
N TYR A 84 -7.58 14.27 7.91
CA TYR A 84 -8.41 14.42 9.10
C TYR A 84 -7.60 15.10 10.21
N THR A 85 -8.31 15.64 11.20
CA THR A 85 -7.73 16.29 12.38
C THR A 85 -8.27 15.64 13.65
N PRO A 86 -7.49 15.57 14.74
CA PRO A 86 -7.98 15.07 16.02
C PRO A 86 -9.25 15.80 16.49
N THR A 87 -10.08 15.08 17.22
CA THR A 87 -11.26 15.61 17.92
C THR A 87 -11.46 14.86 19.22
N ASP A 88 -12.18 15.47 20.16
CA ASP A 88 -12.53 14.84 21.42
C ASP A 88 -13.87 14.09 21.32
N GLY A 89 -14.08 13.13 22.22
CA GLY A 89 -15.32 12.38 22.33
C GLY A 89 -15.15 11.10 23.15
N PHE A 90 -16.26 10.42 23.42
CA PHE A 90 -16.22 9.12 24.09
C PHE A 90 -15.51 8.07 23.22
N LEU A 91 -14.46 7.45 23.77
CA LEU A 91 -13.72 6.36 23.14
C LEU A 91 -14.44 5.02 23.33
N GLY A 92 -15.57 4.88 22.65
CA GLY A 92 -16.40 3.68 22.71
C GLY A 92 -17.62 3.79 21.82
N LEU A 93 -18.44 2.74 21.83
CA LEU A 93 -19.69 2.72 21.10
C LEU A 93 -20.66 3.76 21.64
N VAL A 94 -21.37 4.43 20.73
CA VAL A 94 -22.38 5.44 21.07
C VAL A 94 -23.75 5.01 20.54
N ASP A 95 -24.79 5.35 21.28
CA ASP A 95 -26.16 5.08 20.89
C ASP A 95 -26.75 6.27 20.15
N TYR A 96 -27.17 6.01 18.91
CA TYR A 96 -27.98 6.93 18.13
C TYR A 96 -29.43 6.44 18.07
N THR A 97 -30.36 7.36 17.84
CA THR A 97 -31.77 7.03 17.56
C THR A 97 -32.02 6.98 16.05
N GLY A 98 -33.20 6.53 15.65
CA GLY A 98 -33.62 6.49 14.25
C GLY A 98 -33.41 5.12 13.59
N ALA A 99 -33.79 5.05 12.31
CA ALA A 99 -33.72 3.82 11.53
C ALA A 99 -32.27 3.35 11.34
N THR A 100 -32.11 2.05 11.13
CA THR A 100 -30.85 1.40 10.78
C THR A 100 -31.08 0.55 9.54
N ASP A 101 -30.07 0.50 8.67
CA ASP A 101 -30.07 -0.43 7.56
C ASP A 101 -29.67 -1.84 8.06
N PRO A 102 -30.52 -2.86 7.88
CA PRO A 102 -30.21 -4.22 8.35
C PRO A 102 -29.05 -4.88 7.60
N LEU A 103 -28.61 -4.33 6.47
CA LEU A 103 -27.51 -4.83 5.66
C LEU A 103 -26.25 -3.95 5.76
N ALA A 104 -26.24 -2.94 6.64
CA ALA A 104 -25.05 -2.13 6.90
C ALA A 104 -23.81 -3.00 7.25
N PRO A 105 -22.61 -2.63 6.78
CA PRO A 105 -21.38 -3.36 7.08
C PRO A 105 -21.10 -3.36 8.58
N GLN A 106 -20.69 -4.51 9.12
CA GLN A 106 -20.47 -4.69 10.56
C GLN A 106 -18.98 -4.65 10.91
N LEU A 107 -18.53 -3.56 11.54
CA LEU A 107 -17.11 -3.25 11.74
C LEU A 107 -16.35 -4.24 12.65
N TYR A 108 -17.05 -5.01 13.49
CA TYR A 108 -16.39 -6.11 14.21
C TYR A 108 -15.78 -7.14 13.25
N GLY A 109 -16.32 -7.28 12.03
CA GLY A 109 -15.80 -8.16 10.99
C GLY A 109 -14.47 -7.70 10.36
N LEU A 110 -13.94 -6.53 10.74
CA LEU A 110 -12.54 -6.17 10.42
C LEU A 110 -11.55 -7.14 11.07
N PHE A 111 -11.88 -7.64 12.27
CA PHE A 111 -11.00 -8.44 13.11
C PHE A 111 -11.32 -9.93 13.01
N SER A 112 -10.30 -10.78 13.05
CA SER A 112 -10.48 -12.23 12.87
C SER A 112 -11.20 -12.91 14.04
N ASP A 113 -11.18 -12.32 15.23
CA ASP A 113 -11.91 -12.76 16.42
C ASP A 113 -13.26 -12.07 16.57
N GLU A 114 -13.65 -11.25 15.58
CA GLU A 114 -14.87 -10.47 15.58
C GLU A 114 -15.06 -9.62 16.85
N ARG A 115 -13.98 -9.13 17.46
CA ARG A 115 -14.11 -8.28 18.66
C ARG A 115 -14.71 -6.90 18.34
N THR A 116 -15.27 -6.27 19.35
CA THR A 116 -15.49 -4.82 19.31
C THR A 116 -14.12 -4.14 19.36
N GLY A 117 -13.76 -3.39 18.32
CA GLY A 117 -12.50 -2.67 18.28
C GLY A 117 -12.40 -1.67 19.44
N GLN A 118 -11.27 -1.64 20.13
CA GLN A 118 -11.04 -0.62 21.16
C GLN A 118 -10.73 0.71 20.48
N PHE A 119 -11.55 1.72 20.72
CA PHE A 119 -11.35 3.07 20.17
C PHE A 119 -10.19 3.75 20.91
N THR A 120 -9.16 4.18 20.18
CA THR A 120 -7.95 4.79 20.75
C THR A 120 -7.88 6.29 20.48
N ARG A 121 -8.32 6.73 19.29
CA ARG A 121 -8.36 8.14 18.88
C ARG A 121 -9.55 8.41 17.98
N LEU A 122 -9.99 9.67 17.97
CA LEU A 122 -11.12 10.13 17.18
C LEU A 122 -10.69 11.32 16.34
N HIS A 123 -11.25 11.40 15.13
CA HIS A 123 -10.90 12.42 14.17
C HIS A 123 -12.12 12.97 13.45
N ARG A 124 -11.96 14.19 12.92
CA ARG A 124 -12.83 14.80 11.94
C ARG A 124 -12.11 14.89 10.60
N VAL A 125 -12.67 14.21 9.60
CA VAL A 125 -12.29 14.35 8.21
C VAL A 125 -12.56 15.78 7.75
N TYR A 126 -11.68 16.34 6.92
CA TYR A 126 -11.95 17.65 6.32
C TYR A 126 -12.97 17.54 5.19
N ASP A 127 -13.80 18.56 5.08
CA ASP A 127 -14.67 18.75 3.94
C ASP A 127 -13.85 18.99 2.66
N TRP A 128 -14.49 18.89 1.51
CA TRP A 128 -13.88 19.11 0.21
C TRP A 128 -14.69 20.10 -0.60
N ASN A 129 -14.03 21.17 -1.02
CA ASN A 129 -14.62 22.16 -1.90
C ASN A 129 -14.33 21.77 -3.35
N TRP A 130 -15.35 21.27 -4.04
CA TRP A 130 -15.26 20.86 -5.44
C TRP A 130 -15.05 22.01 -6.43
N ALA A 131 -15.42 23.25 -6.09
CA ALA A 131 -15.24 24.39 -6.98
C ALA A 131 -13.76 24.75 -7.19
N CYS A 132 -12.95 24.64 -6.13
CA CYS A 132 -11.49 24.80 -6.20
C CYS A 132 -10.74 23.46 -6.30
N ASN A 133 -11.44 22.34 -6.17
CA ASN A 133 -10.85 21.02 -5.92
C ASN A 133 -9.81 21.04 -4.78
N CYS A 134 -10.22 21.58 -3.63
CA CYS A 134 -9.32 21.83 -2.50
C CYS A 134 -9.96 21.51 -1.15
N ARG A 135 -9.13 21.29 -0.13
CA ARG A 135 -9.57 20.96 1.23
C ARG A 135 -10.32 22.12 1.87
N GLY A 136 -11.49 21.82 2.44
CA GLY A 136 -12.29 22.75 3.24
C GLY A 136 -11.94 22.69 4.73
N GLY A 137 -12.86 23.16 5.57
CA GLY A 137 -12.75 23.02 7.04
C GLY A 137 -13.07 21.60 7.52
N PRO A 138 -12.73 21.23 8.77
CA PRO A 138 -13.18 19.96 9.37
C PRO A 138 -14.70 19.83 9.33
N LEU A 139 -15.21 18.64 8.99
CA LEU A 139 -16.65 18.38 9.02
C LEU A 139 -17.22 18.68 10.41
N ALA A 140 -18.30 19.45 10.47
CA ALA A 140 -18.91 19.86 11.74
C ALA A 140 -19.85 18.79 12.32
N TYR A 141 -20.40 17.92 11.47
CA TYR A 141 -21.31 16.85 11.86
C TYR A 141 -21.13 15.63 10.95
N PRO A 142 -21.09 14.40 11.50
CA PRO A 142 -21.03 14.08 12.93
C PRO A 142 -19.71 14.57 13.59
N PRO A 143 -19.67 14.72 14.93
CA PRO A 143 -18.49 15.23 15.63
C PRO A 143 -17.27 14.30 15.52
N VAL A 144 -17.48 13.04 15.14
CA VAL A 144 -16.45 12.07 14.78
C VAL A 144 -16.81 11.48 13.42
N THR A 145 -15.86 11.48 12.48
CA THR A 145 -16.03 10.93 11.13
C THR A 145 -14.96 9.92 10.76
N LEU A 146 -13.94 9.76 11.61
CA LEU A 146 -12.96 8.67 11.57
C LEU A 146 -12.60 8.25 12.99
N ALA A 147 -12.51 6.96 13.22
CA ALA A 147 -12.07 6.38 14.49
C ALA A 147 -10.80 5.54 14.26
N GLU A 148 -9.83 5.66 15.15
CA GLU A 148 -8.74 4.71 15.24
C GLU A 148 -9.12 3.57 16.19
N LEU A 149 -8.92 2.34 15.73
CA LEU A 149 -9.20 1.12 16.46
C LEU A 149 -7.88 0.41 16.76
N ALA A 150 -7.71 -0.03 18.01
CA ALA A 150 -6.52 -0.75 18.43
C ALA A 150 -6.36 -2.08 17.68
N THR A 151 -5.13 -2.34 17.24
CA THR A 151 -4.66 -3.55 16.57
C THR A 151 -3.35 -4.03 17.16
N ALA A 152 -2.96 -5.26 16.84
CA ALA A 152 -1.56 -5.66 16.91
C ALA A 152 -0.88 -5.42 15.55
N PRO A 153 0.39 -4.98 15.52
CA PRO A 153 1.13 -4.93 14.26
C PRO A 153 1.12 -6.28 13.54
N GLY A 154 0.75 -6.30 12.26
CA GLY A 154 0.61 -7.52 11.47
C GLY A 154 -0.72 -8.27 11.64
N GLU A 155 -1.64 -7.80 12.48
CA GLU A 155 -2.99 -8.36 12.62
C GLU A 155 -3.72 -8.36 11.28
N LEU A 156 -4.39 -9.46 10.94
CA LEU A 156 -5.08 -9.60 9.65
C LEU A 156 -6.36 -8.76 9.64
N ILE A 157 -6.49 -7.88 8.64
CA ILE A 157 -7.66 -7.01 8.45
C ILE A 157 -8.51 -7.53 7.31
N ARG A 158 -9.81 -7.65 7.54
CA ARG A 158 -10.77 -8.31 6.64
C ARG A 158 -11.87 -7.36 6.19
N VAL A 159 -12.55 -7.72 5.11
CA VAL A 159 -13.77 -7.03 4.65
C VAL A 159 -14.89 -7.26 5.67
N PRO A 160 -15.44 -6.20 6.29
CA PRO A 160 -16.62 -6.32 7.15
C PRO A 160 -17.80 -6.90 6.38
N ASN A 161 -18.42 -7.92 6.94
CA ASN A 161 -19.62 -8.51 6.34
C ASN A 161 -20.75 -7.48 6.30
N SER A 162 -21.40 -7.42 5.14
CA SER A 162 -22.69 -6.80 4.91
C SER A 162 -23.65 -7.86 4.38
N GLY A 163 -24.95 -7.66 4.51
CA GLY A 163 -25.91 -8.54 3.84
C GLY A 163 -26.06 -8.26 2.34
N TYR A 164 -25.31 -7.29 1.78
CA TYR A 164 -25.36 -6.95 0.36
C TYR A 164 -24.53 -7.92 -0.48
N THR A 165 -24.86 -7.98 -1.76
CA THR A 165 -23.99 -8.63 -2.76
C THR A 165 -23.87 -7.75 -3.99
N ILE A 166 -22.67 -7.76 -4.56
CA ILE A 166 -22.38 -7.13 -5.86
C ILE A 166 -22.25 -8.17 -6.98
N GLY A 167 -22.75 -9.39 -6.76
CA GLY A 167 -22.69 -10.51 -7.69
C GLY A 167 -21.44 -11.38 -7.53
N GLY A 168 -21.50 -12.63 -8.02
CA GLY A 168 -20.37 -13.57 -7.98
C GLY A 168 -19.92 -14.02 -6.58
N GLY A 169 -20.72 -13.72 -5.55
CA GLY A 169 -20.37 -13.94 -4.13
C GLY A 169 -19.46 -12.85 -3.54
N TYR A 170 -19.29 -11.72 -4.24
CA TYR A 170 -18.58 -10.55 -3.72
C TYR A 170 -19.53 -9.60 -3.01
N GLU A 171 -18.97 -8.80 -2.09
CA GLU A 171 -19.69 -7.76 -1.35
C GLU A 171 -19.14 -6.37 -1.61
N VAL A 172 -17.82 -6.24 -1.84
CA VAL A 172 -17.19 -4.94 -2.03
C VAL A 172 -16.37 -4.86 -3.30
N LEU A 173 -16.39 -3.67 -3.90
CA LEU A 173 -15.51 -3.25 -4.99
C LEU A 173 -14.39 -2.37 -4.40
N VAL A 174 -13.15 -2.57 -4.85
CA VAL A 174 -12.01 -1.75 -4.43
C VAL A 174 -11.89 -0.52 -5.32
N LEU A 175 -12.27 0.64 -4.80
CA LEU A 175 -12.24 1.90 -5.56
C LEU A 175 -10.86 2.54 -5.57
N TYR A 176 -10.12 2.40 -4.47
CA TYR A 176 -8.79 2.97 -4.32
C TYR A 176 -7.91 2.11 -3.41
N ALA A 177 -6.64 1.93 -3.77
CA ALA A 177 -5.65 1.26 -2.93
C ALA A 177 -4.25 1.87 -3.12
N THR A 178 -3.54 2.01 -2.01
CA THR A 178 -2.10 2.28 -1.92
C THR A 178 -1.47 1.22 -1.02
N PRO A 179 -0.14 1.18 -0.80
CA PRO A 179 0.43 0.19 0.10
C PRO A 179 -0.10 0.27 1.54
N GLU A 180 -0.58 1.44 2.01
CA GLU A 180 -0.97 1.65 3.42
C GLU A 180 -2.46 2.00 3.62
N ARG A 181 -3.28 2.02 2.56
CA ARG A 181 -4.70 2.39 2.65
C ARG A 181 -5.55 1.81 1.52
N ILE A 182 -6.83 1.58 1.80
CA ILE A 182 -7.79 1.05 0.84
C ILE A 182 -9.18 1.67 1.02
N THR A 183 -9.94 1.74 -0.06
CA THR A 183 -11.34 2.19 -0.06
C THR A 183 -12.24 1.14 -0.70
N LEU A 184 -13.21 0.67 0.08
CA LEU A 184 -14.12 -0.42 -0.23
C LEU A 184 -15.53 0.11 -0.43
N LYS A 185 -16.20 -0.32 -1.49
CA LYS A 185 -17.55 0.12 -1.86
C LYS A 185 -18.51 -1.05 -1.90
N TYR A 186 -19.64 -0.96 -1.20
CA TYR A 186 -20.65 -2.02 -1.14
C TYR A 186 -21.65 -2.00 -2.31
N THR A 187 -21.25 -1.41 -3.44
CA THR A 187 -21.95 -1.43 -4.73
C THR A 187 -20.92 -1.60 -5.86
N ARG A 188 -21.37 -1.76 -7.10
CA ARG A 188 -20.48 -1.86 -8.27
C ARG A 188 -20.12 -0.52 -8.91
N ASN A 189 -20.57 0.59 -8.33
CA ASN A 189 -20.38 1.91 -8.92
C ASN A 189 -18.98 2.44 -8.58
N ASP A 190 -18.32 3.08 -9.54
CA ASP A 190 -17.02 3.72 -9.36
C ASP A 190 -17.15 5.14 -8.79
N ASN A 191 -17.91 5.27 -7.70
CA ASN A 191 -18.13 6.50 -6.97
C ASN A 191 -18.69 6.20 -5.59
N VAL A 192 -18.90 7.25 -4.80
CA VAL A 192 -19.44 7.15 -3.43
C VAL A 192 -20.89 7.60 -3.29
N VAL A 193 -21.58 7.94 -4.40
CA VAL A 193 -22.85 8.68 -4.40
C VAL A 193 -23.99 7.90 -3.74
N HIS A 194 -24.01 6.57 -3.89
CA HIS A 194 -25.06 5.71 -3.31
C HIS A 194 -24.47 4.50 -2.61
N GLY A 195 -24.95 4.19 -1.40
CA GLY A 195 -24.56 3.01 -0.62
C GLY A 195 -23.24 3.17 0.15
N PHE A 196 -22.93 2.17 0.98
CA PHE A 196 -21.84 2.25 1.95
C PHE A 196 -20.45 2.25 1.29
N THR A 197 -19.55 3.07 1.84
CA THR A 197 -18.13 3.12 1.48
C THR A 197 -17.29 3.13 2.76
N LEU A 198 -16.28 2.28 2.83
CA LEU A 198 -15.32 2.22 3.93
C LEU A 198 -13.96 2.72 3.45
N HIS A 199 -13.36 3.63 4.21
CA HIS A 199 -11.96 3.99 4.07
C HIS A 199 -11.18 3.38 5.23
N LEU A 200 -10.13 2.64 4.91
CA LEU A 200 -9.22 2.05 5.89
C LEU A 200 -7.83 2.65 5.72
N GLU A 201 -7.28 3.18 6.81
CA GLU A 201 -5.94 3.80 6.89
C GLU A 201 -5.05 2.99 7.85
N GLY A 202 -3.73 2.99 7.61
CA GLY A 202 -2.78 2.24 8.45
C GLY A 202 -2.84 0.73 8.21
N VAL A 203 -3.25 0.31 7.01
CA VAL A 203 -3.34 -1.11 6.63
C VAL A 203 -2.34 -1.38 5.52
N CYS A 204 -1.37 -2.22 5.80
CA CYS A 204 -0.51 -2.79 4.78
C CYS A 204 -1.34 -3.68 3.85
N ILE A 205 -1.61 -3.18 2.65
CA ILE A 205 -2.47 -3.85 1.66
C ILE A 205 -1.73 -5.05 1.06
N ASP A 206 -2.46 -6.13 0.81
CA ASP A 206 -1.89 -7.31 0.16
C ASP A 206 -1.28 -6.95 -1.19
N PRO A 207 -0.01 -7.32 -1.45
CA PRO A 207 0.67 -6.94 -2.69
C PRO A 207 -0.02 -7.48 -3.95
N HIS A 208 -0.70 -8.62 -3.90
CA HIS A 208 -1.46 -9.15 -5.03
C HIS A 208 -2.75 -8.35 -5.26
N LEU A 209 -3.43 -7.93 -4.19
CA LEU A 209 -4.59 -7.05 -4.29
C LEU A 209 -4.20 -5.69 -4.85
N LEU A 210 -3.12 -5.10 -4.33
CA LEU A 210 -2.59 -3.82 -4.78
C LEU A 210 -2.18 -3.87 -6.25
N ALA A 211 -1.45 -4.91 -6.66
CA ALA A 211 -1.05 -5.09 -8.06
C ALA A 211 -2.26 -5.23 -8.99
N LEU A 212 -3.28 -6.01 -8.59
CA LEU A 212 -4.51 -6.14 -9.36
C LEU A 212 -5.25 -4.80 -9.48
N TYR A 213 -5.37 -4.04 -8.38
CA TYR A 213 -5.95 -2.71 -8.39
C TYR A 213 -5.21 -1.78 -9.36
N GLN A 214 -3.88 -1.72 -9.28
CA GLN A 214 -3.06 -0.84 -10.11
C GLN A 214 -3.20 -1.19 -11.61
N ALA A 215 -3.18 -2.48 -11.95
CA ALA A 215 -3.38 -2.95 -13.31
C ALA A 215 -4.78 -2.56 -13.84
N SER A 216 -5.82 -2.83 -13.05
CA SER A 216 -7.20 -2.44 -13.35
C SER A 216 -7.37 -0.91 -13.52
N ASN A 217 -6.73 -0.13 -12.66
CA ASN A 217 -6.77 1.33 -12.71
C ASN A 217 -6.08 1.87 -13.96
N ALA A 218 -4.90 1.36 -14.28
CA ALA A 218 -4.16 1.72 -15.50
C ALA A 218 -4.90 1.31 -16.78
N ALA A 219 -5.69 0.22 -16.73
CA ALA A 219 -6.53 -0.24 -17.83
C ALA A 219 -7.86 0.53 -17.99
N GLY A 220 -8.04 1.65 -17.28
CA GLY A 220 -9.22 2.51 -17.43
C GLY A 220 -10.42 2.12 -16.57
N ARG A 221 -10.22 1.31 -15.51
CA ARG A 221 -11.21 1.06 -14.44
C ARG A 221 -12.52 0.39 -14.86
N GLY A 222 -12.63 -0.14 -16.08
CA GLY A 222 -13.81 -0.91 -16.51
C GLY A 222 -14.01 -2.22 -15.72
N ASN A 223 -12.95 -2.74 -15.11
CA ASN A 223 -12.99 -3.82 -14.13
C ASN A 223 -12.14 -3.43 -12.93
N LEU A 224 -12.64 -3.61 -11.71
CA LEU A 224 -11.92 -3.34 -10.46
C LEU A 224 -11.92 -4.58 -9.56
N PRO A 225 -10.92 -4.75 -8.66
CA PRO A 225 -10.91 -5.86 -7.72
C PRO A 225 -12.20 -5.90 -6.90
N ALA A 226 -12.74 -7.09 -6.70
CA ALA A 226 -13.85 -7.31 -5.80
C ALA A 226 -13.51 -8.36 -4.75
N LEU A 227 -14.07 -8.18 -3.55
CA LEU A 227 -13.76 -8.98 -2.37
C LEU A 227 -15.04 -9.52 -1.73
N ARG A 228 -14.90 -10.70 -1.12
CA ARG A 228 -15.98 -11.38 -0.40
C ARG A 228 -16.03 -10.89 1.05
N ALA A 229 -17.16 -11.05 1.74
CA ALA A 229 -17.21 -10.91 3.19
C ALA A 229 -16.11 -11.75 3.87
N GLY A 230 -15.45 -11.15 4.85
CA GLY A 230 -14.40 -11.81 5.62
C GLY A 230 -13.09 -12.06 4.86
N GLN A 231 -13.01 -11.75 3.57
CA GLN A 231 -11.78 -11.88 2.81
C GLN A 231 -10.73 -10.89 3.34
N ALA A 232 -9.48 -11.32 3.51
CA ALA A 232 -8.44 -10.42 3.99
C ALA A 232 -8.03 -9.39 2.92
N VAL A 233 -7.89 -8.13 3.34
CA VAL A 233 -7.41 -7.03 2.48
C VAL A 233 -5.92 -6.75 2.67
N GLY A 234 -5.41 -7.12 3.83
CA GLY A 234 -4.08 -6.74 4.27
C GLY A 234 -3.88 -7.00 5.76
N ARG A 235 -2.89 -6.33 6.34
CA ARG A 235 -2.54 -6.42 7.76
C ARG A 235 -2.40 -5.04 8.38
N ALA A 236 -2.71 -4.89 9.67
CA ALA A 236 -2.47 -3.66 10.39
C ALA A 236 -0.97 -3.31 10.34
N GLU A 237 -0.65 -2.07 9.99
CA GLU A 237 0.72 -1.59 9.92
C GLU A 237 1.33 -1.45 11.33
N ASP A 238 0.52 -1.00 12.29
CA ASP A 238 0.94 -0.69 13.65
C ASP A 238 -0.14 -1.08 14.69
N ASP A 239 -0.09 -0.45 15.86
CA ASP A 239 -1.00 -0.63 16.98
C ASP A 239 -2.41 -0.05 16.79
N THR A 240 -2.66 0.68 15.69
CA THR A 240 -4.00 1.11 15.30
C THR A 240 -4.24 1.04 13.80
N ILE A 241 -5.53 0.96 13.42
CA ILE A 241 -6.02 1.26 12.07
C ILE A 241 -7.08 2.34 12.13
N GLY A 242 -7.14 3.19 11.10
CA GLY A 242 -8.20 4.20 10.96
C GLY A 242 -9.37 3.66 10.14
N VAL A 243 -10.60 3.88 10.59
CA VAL A 243 -11.82 3.58 9.83
C VAL A 243 -12.72 4.80 9.71
N ALA A 244 -13.12 5.11 8.48
CA ALA A 244 -14.19 6.06 8.18
C ALA A 244 -15.26 5.39 7.32
N ILE A 245 -16.52 5.68 7.60
CA ILE A 245 -17.66 5.15 6.86
C ILE A 245 -18.39 6.29 6.19
N ARG A 246 -18.83 6.07 4.96
CA ARG A 246 -19.80 6.91 4.27
C ARG A 246 -21.04 6.11 3.92
N ASP A 247 -22.18 6.78 3.95
CA ASP A 247 -23.38 6.35 3.25
C ASP A 247 -23.76 7.44 2.25
N SER A 248 -23.85 7.05 0.98
CA SER A 248 -24.37 7.92 -0.08
C SER A 248 -23.70 9.30 -0.09
N GLY A 249 -22.36 9.28 -0.01
CA GLY A 249 -21.52 10.47 -0.01
C GLY A 249 -21.35 11.18 1.34
N THR A 250 -22.08 10.83 2.39
CA THR A 250 -21.97 11.51 3.70
C THR A 250 -21.12 10.69 4.66
N PHE A 251 -20.13 11.32 5.32
CA PHE A 251 -19.39 10.66 6.40
C PHE A 251 -20.26 10.47 7.64
N LEU A 252 -20.16 9.30 8.25
CA LEU A 252 -20.94 8.90 9.43
C LEU A 252 -20.01 8.63 10.63
N ASP A 253 -20.58 8.57 11.83
CA ASP A 253 -19.83 8.27 13.05
C ASP A 253 -19.55 6.76 13.14
N PRO A 254 -18.29 6.30 13.05
CA PRO A 254 -17.97 4.87 13.07
C PRO A 254 -18.27 4.20 14.42
N ARG A 255 -18.58 4.98 15.47
CA ARG A 255 -18.94 4.47 16.80
C ARG A 255 -20.41 4.06 16.94
N SER A 256 -21.26 4.36 15.95
CA SER A 256 -22.70 4.07 16.06
C SER A 256 -22.96 2.59 16.32
N ARG A 257 -23.40 2.25 17.54
CA ARG A 257 -23.64 0.86 17.96
C ARG A 257 -24.69 0.20 17.07
N LYS A 258 -25.81 0.89 16.87
CA LYS A 258 -26.96 0.35 16.14
C LYS A 258 -26.63 0.03 14.68
N ASP A 259 -25.74 0.81 14.06
CA ASP A 259 -25.47 0.72 12.62
C ASP A 259 -24.33 -0.26 12.31
N TRP A 260 -23.20 -0.15 13.02
CA TRP A 260 -21.97 -0.85 12.64
C TRP A 260 -21.54 -1.97 13.59
N TRP A 261 -22.15 -2.04 14.77
CA TRP A 261 -21.72 -2.92 15.86
C TRP A 261 -22.90 -3.68 16.46
N ARG A 262 -23.77 -4.25 15.63
CA ARG A 262 -24.96 -4.95 16.10
C ARG A 262 -24.57 -6.17 16.95
N GLY A 263 -25.26 -6.33 18.07
CA GLY A 263 -24.97 -7.39 19.05
C GLY A 263 -23.76 -7.13 19.95
N ARG A 264 -23.21 -5.91 19.93
CA ARG A 264 -22.06 -5.48 20.75
C ARG A 264 -22.43 -4.38 21.75
#